data_AF-A0A6J6JIY3-F1
#
_entry.id   AF-A0A6J6JIY3-F1
#
_cell.length_a   1.000
_cell.length_b   1.000
_cell.length_c   1.000
_cell.angle_alpha   90.00
_cell.angle_beta   90.00
_cell.angle_gamma   90.00
#
_symmetry.space_group_name_H-M   'P 1'
#
loop_
_entity.id
_entity.type
_entity.pdbx_description
1 polymer ?
#
loop_
_entity_poly.entity_id
_entity_poly.type
_entity_poly.pdbx_seq_one_letter_code
_entity_poly.pdbx_strand_id
1 'polypeptide(L)'
;MNLKQLTFEVIEHPGSQFSGARWSFTPSLGMFHSPTDDAGNLVVNENQLRFAMEKAGSNALKLQAEIRKLLGQAWDDELEPFRELVGGAEGNHGIMSAEAERVAYSQNIRPR
;
A
#
# COMPACT_ATOMS: atom_id res chain seq x y z
N MET A 1 6.86 -3.85 21.29
CA MET A 1 5.51 -3.66 20.69
C MET A 1 5.11 -4.97 20.04
N ASN A 2 3.97 -5.56 20.44
CA ASN A 2 3.53 -6.87 19.95
C ASN A 2 2.75 -6.69 18.64
N LEU A 3 3.37 -7.00 17.50
CA LEU A 3 2.78 -6.83 16.16
C LEU A 3 1.71 -7.90 15.84
N LYS A 4 1.44 -8.87 16.73
CA LYS A 4 0.54 -10.01 16.45
C LYS A 4 -0.92 -9.62 16.17
N GLN A 5 -1.31 -8.38 16.43
CA GLN A 5 -2.68 -7.89 16.22
C GLN A 5 -2.73 -6.59 15.40
N LEU A 6 -1.59 -6.13 14.87
CA LEU A 6 -1.56 -4.90 14.09
C LEU A 6 -1.92 -5.22 12.64
N THR A 7 -2.99 -4.61 12.16
CA THR A 7 -3.40 -4.62 10.74
C THR A 7 -3.59 -3.17 10.33
N PHE A 8 -2.98 -2.75 9.23
CA PHE A 8 -3.14 -1.39 8.73
C PHE A 8 -3.02 -1.29 7.22
N GLU A 9 -3.56 -0.19 6.72
CA GLU A 9 -3.33 0.34 5.40
C GLU A 9 -3.01 1.82 5.51
N VAL A 10 -2.00 2.28 4.77
CA VAL A 10 -1.61 3.68 4.67
C VAL A 10 -1.55 4.02 3.19
N ILE A 11 -2.23 5.10 2.80
CA ILE A 11 -2.20 5.66 1.46
C ILE A 11 -1.53 7.03 1.56
N GLU A 12 -0.39 7.19 0.89
CA GLU A 12 0.23 8.49 0.65
C GLU A 12 -0.27 9.02 -0.69
N HIS A 13 -0.89 10.19 -0.65
CA HIS A 13 -1.33 10.89 -1.85
C HIS A 13 -0.13 11.48 -2.61
N PRO A 14 -0.17 11.50 -3.96
CA PRO A 14 0.85 12.13 -4.78
C PRO A 14 1.02 13.62 -4.43
N GLY A 15 2.26 14.08 -4.43
CA GLY A 15 2.60 15.49 -4.28
C GLY A 15 3.18 16.06 -5.58
N SER A 16 3.43 17.37 -5.61
CA SER A 16 3.96 18.05 -6.80
C SER A 16 5.33 17.54 -7.28
N GLN A 17 6.03 16.74 -6.47
CA GLN A 17 7.38 16.25 -6.73
C GLN A 17 7.53 14.74 -6.48
N PHE A 18 6.46 14.03 -6.11
CA PHE A 18 6.52 12.61 -5.78
C PHE A 18 5.21 11.89 -6.12
N SER A 19 5.32 10.67 -6.62
CA SER A 19 4.17 9.76 -6.80
C SER A 19 3.62 9.33 -5.45
N GLY A 20 2.33 9.00 -5.40
CA GLY A 20 1.72 8.42 -4.22
C GLY A 20 2.24 7.01 -3.94
N ALA A 21 1.80 6.42 -2.83
CA ALA A 21 2.15 5.06 -2.47
C ALA A 21 1.12 4.44 -1.52
N ARG A 22 1.06 3.11 -1.51
CA ARG A 22 0.23 2.32 -0.60
C ARG A 22 1.11 1.36 0.19
N TRP A 23 0.93 1.33 1.50
CA TRP A 23 1.48 0.31 2.39
C TRP A 23 0.35 -0.45 3.06
N SER A 24 0.46 -1.78 3.06
CA SER A 24 -0.50 -2.65 3.73
C SER A 24 0.27 -3.63 4.60
N PHE A 25 -0.20 -3.86 5.82
CA PHE A 25 0.40 -4.84 6.72
C PHE A 25 -0.68 -5.67 7.38
N THR A 26 -0.45 -6.99 7.40
CA THR A 26 -1.23 -7.91 8.22
C THR A 26 -0.29 -8.86 8.97
N PRO A 27 -0.68 -9.40 10.13
CA PRO A 27 0.16 -10.33 10.87
C PRO A 27 0.47 -11.63 10.12
N SER A 28 -0.42 -12.08 9.23
CA SER A 28 -0.30 -13.30 8.43
C SER A 28 0.57 -13.11 7.19
N LEU A 29 0.49 -11.96 6.52
CA LEU A 29 1.15 -11.72 5.22
C LEU A 29 2.41 -10.85 5.34
N GLY A 30 2.56 -10.09 6.42
CA GLY A 30 3.62 -9.10 6.56
C GLY A 30 3.33 -7.83 5.76
N MET A 31 4.38 -7.13 5.34
CA MET A 31 4.29 -5.84 4.65
C MET A 31 4.16 -6.02 3.13
N PHE A 32 3.22 -5.28 2.54
CA PHE A 32 3.14 -4.99 1.11
C PHE A 32 3.31 -3.48 0.89
N HIS A 33 3.96 -3.13 -0.21
CA HIS A 33 4.14 -1.76 -0.64
C HIS A 33 4.07 -1.68 -2.17
N SER A 34 3.37 -0.66 -2.68
CA SER A 34 3.35 -0.35 -4.10
C SER A 34 3.17 1.16 -4.32
N PRO A 35 3.94 1.79 -5.22
CA PRO A 35 3.68 3.16 -5.64
C PRO A 35 2.31 3.28 -6.31
N THR A 36 1.73 4.46 -6.26
CA THR A 36 0.47 4.78 -6.93
C THR A 36 0.62 5.95 -7.90
N ASP A 37 -0.22 5.97 -8.93
CA ASP A 37 -0.33 7.11 -9.84
C ASP A 37 -1.20 8.23 -9.24
N ASP A 38 -1.41 9.30 -10.00
CA ASP A 38 -2.16 10.46 -9.52
C ASP A 38 -3.64 10.16 -9.22
N ALA A 39 -4.17 9.07 -9.77
CA ALA A 39 -5.53 8.59 -9.53
C ALA A 39 -5.61 7.56 -8.40
N GLY A 40 -4.48 7.21 -7.78
CA GLY A 40 -4.40 6.21 -6.72
C GLY A 40 -4.34 4.76 -7.23
N ASN A 41 -4.15 4.52 -8.52
CA ASN A 41 -3.96 3.17 -9.04
C ASN A 41 -2.58 2.65 -8.65
N LEU A 42 -2.47 1.37 -8.29
CA LEU A 42 -1.16 0.74 -8.11
C LEU A 42 -0.35 0.76 -9.41
N VAL A 43 0.92 1.15 -9.31
CA VAL A 43 1.85 1.15 -10.42
C VAL A 43 2.70 -0.12 -10.36
N VAL A 44 2.51 -0.99 -11.35
CA VAL A 44 3.36 -2.15 -11.60
C VAL A 44 4.36 -1.79 -12.69
N ASN A 45 5.63 -1.78 -12.36
CA ASN A 45 6.67 -1.44 -13.33
C ASN A 45 6.98 -2.60 -14.28
N GLU A 46 7.59 -2.26 -15.41
CA GLU A 46 7.96 -3.22 -16.47
C GLU A 46 8.84 -4.36 -15.94
N ASN A 47 9.80 -4.07 -15.06
CA ASN A 47 10.71 -5.08 -14.52
C ASN A 47 9.97 -6.09 -13.62
N GLN A 48 9.02 -5.63 -12.82
CA GLN A 48 8.16 -6.48 -11.99
C GLN A 48 7.30 -7.40 -12.87
N LEU A 49 6.70 -6.85 -13.93
CA LEU A 49 5.88 -7.63 -14.85
C LEU A 49 6.72 -8.67 -15.62
N ARG A 50 7.90 -8.27 -16.12
CA ARG A 50 8.86 -9.18 -16.78
C ARG A 50 9.28 -10.32 -15.85
N PHE A 51 9.59 -10.02 -14.59
CA PHE A 51 9.94 -11.02 -13.59
C PHE A 51 8.78 -11.99 -13.31
N ALA A 52 7.55 -11.50 -13.20
CA ALA A 52 6.36 -12.34 -13.04
C ALA A 52 6.17 -13.28 -14.25
N MET A 53 6.37 -12.77 -15.47
CA MET A 53 6.30 -13.58 -16.70
C MET A 53 7.38 -14.66 -16.73
N GLU A 54 8.64 -14.30 -16.43
CA GLU A 54 9.76 -15.24 -16.39
C GLU A 54 9.49 -16.37 -15.38
N LYS A 55 9.05 -16.01 -14.18
CA LYS A 55 8.74 -16.96 -13.11
C LYS A 55 7.56 -17.88 -13.44
N ALA A 56 6.58 -17.39 -14.19
CA ALA A 56 5.44 -18.17 -14.64
C ALA A 56 5.76 -19.10 -15.81
N GLY A 57 6.70 -18.72 -16.68
CA GLY A 57 6.97 -19.39 -17.95
C GLY A 57 5.71 -19.39 -18.83
N SER A 58 5.44 -20.51 -19.51
CA SER A 58 4.24 -20.68 -20.34
C SER A 58 2.96 -21.07 -19.57
N ASN A 59 3.01 -21.09 -18.23
CA ASN A 59 1.87 -21.50 -17.40
C ASN A 59 0.99 -20.30 -17.04
N ALA A 60 -0.19 -20.22 -17.67
CA ALA A 60 -1.15 -19.13 -17.46
C ALA A 60 -1.66 -19.02 -16.02
N LEU A 61 -1.88 -20.14 -15.32
CA LEU A 61 -2.33 -20.11 -13.91
C LEU A 61 -1.25 -19.57 -12.98
N LYS A 62 0.02 -19.90 -13.24
CA LYS A 62 1.15 -19.31 -12.50
C LYS A 62 1.27 -17.81 -12.79
N LEU A 63 1.07 -17.39 -14.04
CA LEU A 63 1.10 -15.97 -14.40
C LEU A 63 0.00 -15.20 -13.65
N GLN A 64 -1.22 -15.73 -13.62
CA GLN A 64 -2.32 -15.14 -12.84
C GLN A 64 -1.95 -15.00 -11.36
N ALA A 65 -1.33 -16.04 -10.78
CA ALA A 65 -0.90 -16.01 -9.38
C ALA A 65 0.20 -14.97 -9.11
N GLU A 66 1.17 -14.79 -10.00
CA GLU A 66 2.20 -13.76 -9.84
C GLU A 66 1.62 -12.34 -10.03
N ILE A 67 0.68 -12.15 -10.97
CA ILE A 67 -0.03 -10.86 -11.13
C ILE A 67 -0.79 -10.49 -9.85
N ARG A 68 -1.52 -11.44 -9.23
CA ARG A 68 -2.22 -11.19 -7.95
C ARG A 68 -1.28 -10.75 -6.82
N LYS A 69 -0.03 -11.24 -6.82
CA LYS A 69 0.98 -10.79 -5.85
C LYS A 69 1.43 -9.35 -6.11
N LEU A 70 1.64 -8.99 -7.38
CA LEU A 70 2.00 -7.62 -7.76
C LEU A 70 0.89 -6.61 -7.40
N LEU A 71 -0.37 -7.03 -7.52
CA LEU A 71 -1.53 -6.21 -7.16
C LEU A 71 -1.83 -6.17 -5.66
N GLY A 72 -1.14 -6.96 -4.84
CA GLY A 72 -1.40 -7.00 -3.39
C GLY A 72 -2.73 -7.64 -2.99
N GLN A 73 -3.35 -8.45 -3.85
CA GLN A 73 -4.71 -8.98 -3.66
C GLN A 73 -4.93 -9.65 -2.30
N ALA A 74 -3.95 -10.43 -1.81
CA ALA A 74 -4.08 -11.11 -0.53
C ALA A 74 -4.21 -10.12 0.65
N TRP A 75 -3.57 -8.95 0.56
CA TRP A 75 -3.73 -7.89 1.56
C TRP A 75 -5.09 -7.21 1.41
N ASP A 76 -5.54 -6.93 0.19
CA ASP A 76 -6.87 -6.39 -0.04
C ASP A 76 -7.94 -7.33 0.55
N ASP A 77 -7.85 -8.64 0.34
CA ASP A 77 -8.78 -9.64 0.88
C ASP A 77 -8.83 -9.66 2.42
N GLU A 78 -7.68 -9.52 3.10
CA GLU A 78 -7.63 -9.49 4.58
C GLU A 78 -8.04 -8.12 5.16
N LEU A 79 -7.88 -7.04 4.41
CA LEU A 79 -8.20 -5.67 4.82
C LEU A 79 -9.64 -5.28 4.52
N GLU A 80 -10.30 -5.91 3.54
CA GLU A 80 -11.65 -5.57 3.11
C GLU A 80 -12.67 -5.51 4.27
N PRO A 81 -12.70 -6.47 5.22
CA PRO A 81 -13.61 -6.40 6.36
C PRO A 81 -13.41 -5.16 7.24
N PHE A 82 -12.21 -4.58 7.25
CA PHE A 82 -11.92 -3.38 8.02
C PHE A 82 -12.25 -2.09 7.26
N ARG A 83 -12.18 -2.10 5.92
CA ARG A 83 -12.59 -0.96 5.08
C ARG A 83 -14.09 -0.68 5.18
N GLU A 84 -14.91 -1.73 5.25
CA GLU A 84 -16.35 -1.61 5.47
C GLU A 84 -16.68 -0.96 6.84
N LEU A 85 -15.88 -1.26 7.87
CA LEU A 85 -16.05 -0.67 9.20
C LEU A 85 -15.71 0.81 9.24
N VAL A 86 -14.72 1.26 8.47
CA VAL A 86 -14.33 2.68 8.34
C VAL A 86 -15.31 3.45 7.45
N GLY A 87 -15.77 2.85 6.35
CA GLY A 87 -16.77 3.46 5.46
C GLY A 87 -18.15 3.65 6.11
N GLY A 88 -18.42 2.99 7.23
CA GLY A 88 -19.65 3.12 8.02
C GLY A 88 -19.53 3.97 9.29
N ALA A 89 -18.33 4.41 9.71
CA ALA A 89 -18.14 5.05 11.00
C ALA A 89 -17.10 6.18 10.98
N GLU A 90 -17.57 7.43 11.07
CA GLU A 90 -16.87 8.42 11.88
C GLU A 90 -16.85 7.91 13.33
N GLY A 91 -15.86 7.10 13.69
CA GLY A 91 -15.79 6.54 15.03
C GLY A 91 -14.67 5.53 15.18
N ASN A 92 -13.58 5.99 15.80
CA ASN A 92 -12.51 5.23 16.47
C ASN A 92 -12.65 3.70 16.39
N HIS A 93 -11.72 3.01 15.71
CA HIS A 93 -10.92 1.86 16.18
C HIS A 93 -10.10 1.27 15.00
N GLY A 94 -8.76 1.24 15.14
CA GLY A 94 -7.91 0.23 14.48
C GLY A 94 -7.21 0.60 13.16
N ILE A 95 -7.90 1.17 12.16
CA ILE A 95 -7.21 1.65 10.96
C ILE A 95 -6.76 3.09 11.20
N MET A 96 -5.47 3.27 11.46
CA MET A 96 -4.83 4.57 11.31
C MET A 96 -4.75 4.86 9.80
N SER A 97 -5.83 5.36 9.21
CA SER A 97 -5.71 6.18 8.00
C SER A 97 -5.01 7.47 8.45
N ALA A 98 -3.69 7.38 8.57
CA ALA A 98 -2.88 8.55 8.81
C ALA A 98 -2.67 9.19 7.44
N GLU A 99 -3.44 10.23 7.14
CA GLU A 99 -2.97 11.23 6.18
C GLU A 99 -1.62 11.70 6.68
N ALA A 100 -0.55 11.31 5.99
CA ALA A 100 0.79 11.78 6.28
C ALA A 100 0.87 13.25 5.84
N GLU A 101 0.18 14.13 6.55
CA GLU A 101 0.29 15.57 6.37
C GLU A 101 1.68 15.97 6.87
N ARG A 102 2.66 15.99 5.97
CA ARG A 102 3.98 16.53 6.27
C ARG A 102 3.83 18.03 6.50
N VAL A 103 3.68 18.42 7.77
CA VAL A 103 3.95 19.78 8.22
C VAL A 103 5.38 20.10 7.79
N ALA A 104 5.51 21.07 6.87
CA ALA A 104 6.77 21.54 6.35
C ALA A 104 7.68 22.03 7.48
N TYR A 105 8.63 21.19 7.91
CA TYR A 105 9.72 21.62 8.77
C TYR A 105 10.77 22.35 7.89
N SER A 106 10.45 23.56 7.43
CA SER A 106 11.38 24.39 6.64
C SER A 106 11.45 25.86 7.07
N GLN A 107 11.03 26.21 8.28
CA GLN A 107 11.10 27.58 8.78
C GLN A 107 11.73 27.59 10.17
N ASN A 108 13.04 27.31 10.31
CA ASN A 108 13.88 27.80 11.42
C ASN A 108 15.35 27.38 11.31
N ILE A 109 16.01 27.68 10.19
CA ILE A 109 17.47 27.84 10.19
C ILE A 109 17.78 29.18 9.55
N ARG A 110 17.86 30.22 10.39
CA ARG A 110 18.63 31.42 10.04
C ARG A 110 20.10 31.10 10.32
N PRO A 111 21.02 31.18 9.34
CA PRO A 111 22.43 31.13 9.67
C PRO A 111 22.82 32.40 10.42
N ARG A 112 23.63 32.23 11.48
CA ARG A 112 24.42 33.33 12.06
C ARG A 112 25.61 33.62 11.18
#